data_AF-A0A7L3NDE9-F1
#
_entry.id   AF-A0A7L3NDE9-F1
#
_cell.length_a   1.000
_cell.length_b   1.000
_cell.length_c   1.000
_cell.angle_alpha   90.00
_cell.angle_beta   90.00
_cell.angle_gamma   90.00
#
_symmetry.space_group_name_H-M   'P 1'
#
loop_
_entity.id
_entity.type
_entity.pdbx_description
1 polymer ?
#
loop_
_entity_poly.entity_id
_entity_poly.type
_entity_poly.pdbx_seq_one_letter_code
_entity_poly.pdbx_strand_id
1 'polypeptide(L)'
;PPLLLLLLACGLDHTLFTMLSIIQKHSFVQYSYHSSHHLAIHVTGNSLMAQLLRSTIGALNTSSNTLLETSNFVCLPQPRGMTRQQYLGSCLPLSLLVLLCLAQVYTYRLRRAIAAYYFPKREKKRVLYLYNKLLQQRCSFIQRQQKLIARRARQPPTLGVSVLEWCCQRWP
;
A
#
# COMPACT_ATOMS: atom_id res chain seq x y z
N PRO A 1 -10.47 -1.44 11.20
CA PRO A 1 -10.21 -0.16 10.49
C PRO A 1 -8.84 0.47 10.79
N PRO A 2 -8.45 0.80 12.04
CA PRO A 2 -7.19 1.52 12.31
C PRO A 2 -5.94 0.65 12.08
N LEU A 3 -6.00 -0.64 12.43
CA LEU A 3 -4.91 -1.59 12.17
C LEU A 3 -4.61 -1.76 10.68
N LEU A 4 -5.65 -1.77 9.85
CA LEU A 4 -5.52 -1.89 8.41
C LEU A 4 -4.81 -0.66 7.81
N LEU A 5 -5.13 0.53 8.34
CA LEU A 5 -4.52 1.79 7.91
C LEU A 5 -3.04 1.89 8.34
N LEU A 6 -2.70 1.39 9.54
CA LEU A 6 -1.31 1.29 9.99
C LEU A 6 -0.48 0.35 9.09
N LEU A 7 -1.03 -0.83 8.77
CA LEU A 7 -0.36 -1.80 7.90
C LEU A 7 -0.15 -1.23 6.48
N LEU A 8 -1.15 -0.52 5.95
CA LEU A 8 -1.07 0.14 4.65
C LEU A 8 0.01 1.24 4.64
N ALA A 9 0.05 2.09 5.67
CA ALA A 9 1.06 3.15 5.78
C ALA A 9 2.48 2.57 5.91
N CYS A 10 2.68 1.56 6.76
CA CYS A 10 3.99 0.91 6.89
C CYS A 10 4.42 0.20 5.60
N GLY A 11 3.48 -0.43 4.90
CA GLY A 11 3.74 -1.04 3.60
C GLY A 11 4.16 0.00 2.56
N LEU A 12 3.45 1.13 2.49
CA LEU A 12 3.74 2.22 1.56
C LEU A 12 5.12 2.86 1.83
N ASP A 13 5.45 3.12 3.10
CA ASP A 13 6.77 3.65 3.46
C ASP A 13 7.88 2.67 3.08
N HIS A 14 7.66 1.37 3.30
CA HIS A 14 8.64 0.34 2.93
C HIS A 14 8.84 0.26 1.42
N THR A 15 7.75 0.28 0.63
CA THR A 15 7.84 0.24 -0.83
C THR A 15 8.47 1.51 -1.40
N LEU A 16 8.16 2.69 -0.84
CA LEU A 16 8.80 3.94 -1.25
C LEU A 16 10.30 3.90 -0.96
N PHE A 17 10.69 3.47 0.24
CA PHE A 17 12.10 3.36 0.60
C PHE A 17 12.86 2.39 -0.30
N THR A 18 12.29 1.21 -0.59
CA THR A 18 12.93 0.23 -1.47
C THR A 18 13.04 0.77 -2.90
N MET A 19 11.99 1.38 -3.44
CA MET A 19 12.02 1.97 -4.79
C MET A 19 13.07 3.08 -4.91
N LEU A 20 13.10 4.04 -3.97
CA LEU A 20 14.12 5.09 -3.99
C LEU A 20 15.54 4.54 -3.84
N SER A 21 15.73 3.48 -3.05
CA SER A 21 17.04 2.83 -2.89
C SER A 21 17.50 2.08 -4.16
N ILE A 22 16.56 1.48 -4.90
CA ILE A 22 16.83 0.80 -6.17
C ILE A 22 17.17 1.83 -7.24
N ILE A 23 16.41 2.92 -7.31
CA ILE A 23 16.67 4.04 -8.22
C ILE A 23 18.05 4.63 -7.95
N GLN A 24 18.42 4.83 -6.69
CA GLN A 24 19.76 5.33 -6.34
C GLN A 24 20.88 4.39 -6.82
N LYS A 25 20.70 3.07 -6.69
CA LYS A 25 21.70 2.07 -7.09
C LYS A 25 21.85 1.94 -8.61
N HIS A 26 20.74 2.02 -9.36
CA HIS A 26 20.75 1.81 -10.81
C HIS A 26 20.86 3.09 -11.64
N SER A 27 20.58 4.26 -11.05
CA SER A 27 20.67 5.56 -11.73
C SER A 27 22.03 6.25 -11.55
N PHE A 28 22.97 5.66 -10.81
CA PHE A 28 24.33 6.17 -10.72
C PHE A 28 25.05 5.95 -12.05
N VAL A 29 25.12 7.01 -12.86
CA VAL A 29 25.85 7.02 -14.13
C VAL A 29 26.96 8.05 -14.03
N GLN A 30 28.21 7.58 -14.11
CA GLN A 30 29.40 8.40 -14.20
C GLN A 30 29.89 8.36 -15.64
N TYR A 31 29.61 9.43 -16.41
CA TYR A 31 30.09 9.56 -17.77
C TYR A 31 31.42 10.32 -17.77
N SER A 32 32.52 9.60 -18.01
CA SER A 32 33.82 10.20 -18.33
C SER A 32 33.88 10.43 -19.85
N TYR A 33 33.48 11.61 -20.32
CA TYR A 33 33.60 11.97 -21.73
C TYR A 33 35.05 12.39 -22.03
N HIS A 34 35.87 11.45 -22.53
CA HIS A 34 37.16 11.76 -23.16
C HIS A 34 36.92 12.12 -24.63
N SER A 35 36.79 13.41 -24.94
CA SER A 35 36.72 13.90 -26.32
C SER A 35 38.08 14.44 -26.76
N SER A 36 38.94 13.57 -27.29
CA SER A 36 40.23 13.96 -27.87
C SER A 36 40.05 14.32 -29.35
N HIS A 37 39.42 15.45 -29.65
CA HIS A 37 39.34 15.97 -31.02
C HIS A 37 40.61 16.78 -31.36
N HIS A 38 41.58 16.12 -31.99
CA HIS A 38 42.77 16.79 -32.53
C HIS A 38 42.44 17.45 -33.88
N LEU A 39 41.83 18.63 -33.85
CA LEU A 39 41.57 19.45 -35.04
C LEU A 39 42.76 20.40 -35.26
N ALA A 40 43.73 19.97 -36.06
CA ALA A 40 44.83 20.82 -36.52
C ALA A 40 44.42 21.54 -37.80
N ILE A 41 44.01 22.81 -37.69
CA ILE A 41 43.59 23.63 -38.84
C ILE A 41 44.79 24.49 -39.27
N HIS A 42 45.38 24.17 -40.42
CA HIS A 42 46.51 24.92 -40.98
C HIS A 42 46.01 26.01 -41.93
N VAL A 43 46.04 27.28 -41.48
CA VAL A 43 45.69 28.43 -42.31
C VAL A 43 46.89 28.79 -43.20
N THR A 44 46.75 28.73 -44.53
CA THR A 44 47.77 29.19 -45.50
C THR A 44 47.42 30.56 -46.06
N GLY A 45 48.36 31.52 -46.02
CA GLY A 45 48.19 32.87 -46.55
C GLY A 45 48.71 33.98 -45.62
N ASN A 46 49.14 35.09 -46.22
CA ASN A 46 49.72 36.27 -45.54
C ASN A 46 48.74 37.47 -45.50
N SER A 47 47.44 37.23 -45.73
CA SER A 47 46.43 38.29 -45.64
C SER A 47 46.14 38.65 -44.17
N LEU A 48 45.69 39.89 -43.93
CA LEU A 48 45.34 40.38 -42.59
C LEU A 48 44.28 39.49 -41.90
N MET A 49 43.30 38.97 -42.67
CA MET A 49 42.30 38.01 -42.16
C MET A 49 42.91 36.67 -41.74
N ALA A 50 43.87 36.14 -42.51
CA ALA A 50 44.59 34.92 -42.14
C ALA A 50 45.42 35.11 -40.87
N GLN A 51 45.97 36.31 -40.68
CA GLN A 51 46.74 36.65 -39.48
C GLN A 51 45.84 36.78 -38.23
N LEU A 52 44.65 37.39 -38.36
CA LEU A 52 43.65 37.43 -37.28
C LEU A 52 43.17 36.03 -36.90
N LEU A 53 42.80 35.20 -37.89
CA LEU A 53 42.37 33.83 -37.63
C LEU A 53 43.47 33.00 -36.96
N ARG A 54 44.72 33.15 -37.39
CA ARG A 54 45.87 32.45 -36.79
C ARG A 54 46.14 32.91 -35.36
N SER A 55 45.96 34.20 -35.04
CA SER A 55 46.07 34.72 -33.67
C SER A 55 44.92 34.25 -32.78
N THR A 56 43.69 34.24 -33.26
CA THR A 56 42.51 33.77 -32.51
C THR A 56 42.58 32.27 -32.25
N ILE A 57 42.95 31.48 -33.26
CA ILE A 57 43.12 30.02 -33.12
C ILE A 57 44.34 29.71 -32.25
N GLY A 58 45.45 30.47 -32.37
CA GLY A 58 46.63 30.32 -31.53
C GLY A 58 46.37 30.56 -30.04
N ALA A 59 45.51 31.53 -29.70
CA ALA A 59 45.06 31.76 -28.33
C ALA A 59 44.18 30.63 -27.80
N LEU A 60 43.46 29.94 -28.67
CA LEU A 60 42.58 28.81 -28.35
C LEU A 60 43.28 27.44 -28.46
N ASN A 61 44.51 27.39 -29.00
CA ASN A 61 45.34 26.20 -29.19
C ASN A 61 46.04 25.74 -27.88
N THR A 62 45.65 26.31 -26.74
CA THR A 62 45.93 25.68 -25.46
C THR A 62 45.07 24.44 -25.38
N SER A 63 45.70 23.27 -25.57
CA SER A 63 45.18 21.95 -25.24
C SER A 63 44.26 21.99 -24.02
N SER A 64 42.98 22.21 -24.28
CA SER A 64 41.94 22.13 -23.28
C SER A 64 41.60 20.64 -23.21
N ASN A 65 42.43 19.89 -22.49
CA ASN A 65 41.99 18.63 -21.89
C ASN A 65 40.90 18.97 -20.87
N THR A 66 39.71 19.35 -21.35
CA THR A 66 38.53 19.56 -20.53
C THR A 66 38.01 18.18 -20.16
N LEU A 67 38.59 17.62 -19.10
CA LEU A 67 38.00 16.52 -18.37
C LEU A 67 36.70 17.03 -17.75
N LEU A 68 35.63 16.97 -18.52
CA LEU A 68 34.27 17.21 -18.04
C LEU A 68 33.82 15.94 -17.32
N GLU A 69 34.21 15.81 -16.05
CA GLU A 69 33.58 14.86 -15.13
C GLU A 69 32.18 15.36 -14.79
N THR A 70 31.18 14.96 -15.58
CA THR A 70 29.77 15.22 -15.30
C THR A 70 29.19 14.07 -14.49
N SER A 71 29.23 14.19 -13.16
CA SER A 71 28.60 13.22 -12.25
C SER A 71 27.14 13.59 -11.98
N ASN A 72 26.21 12.64 -12.11
CA ASN A 72 24.78 12.84 -11.78
C ASN A 72 24.50 12.88 -10.26
N PHE A 73 25.53 12.87 -9.42
CA PHE A 73 25.41 12.71 -7.95
C PHE A 73 24.51 13.77 -7.28
N VAL A 74 24.52 15.01 -7.78
CA VAL A 74 23.69 16.11 -7.26
C VAL A 74 22.19 15.91 -7.56
N CYS A 75 21.86 15.13 -8.59
CA CYS A 75 20.49 14.87 -9.01
C CYS A 75 19.93 13.54 -8.47
N LEU A 76 20.76 12.71 -7.82
CA LEU A 76 20.31 11.43 -7.28
C LEU A 76 19.41 11.66 -6.05
N PRO A 77 18.21 11.05 -5.99
CA PRO A 77 17.38 11.11 -4.79
C PRO A 77 18.12 10.44 -3.64
N GLN A 78 18.33 11.18 -2.54
CA GLN A 78 18.87 10.62 -1.30
C GLN A 78 17.72 9.93 -0.54
N PRO A 79 17.71 8.59 -0.43
CA PRO A 79 16.69 7.89 0.34
C PRO A 79 16.91 8.17 1.84
N ARG A 80 16.24 9.21 2.35
CA ARG A 80 16.17 9.44 3.80
C ARG A 80 15.09 8.54 4.38
N GLY A 81 15.53 7.37 4.87
CA GLY A 81 14.68 6.53 5.72
C GLY A 81 14.36 7.27 7.02
N MET A 82 13.14 7.07 7.54
CA MET A 82 12.78 7.54 8.87
C MET A 82 13.74 6.96 9.90
N THR A 83 14.28 7.80 10.79
CA THR A 83 15.15 7.32 11.86
C THR A 83 14.38 6.42 12.81
N ARG A 84 15.05 5.45 13.45
CA ARG A 84 14.40 4.53 14.41
C ARG A 84 13.62 5.28 15.48
N GLN A 85 14.10 6.45 15.93
CA GLN A 85 13.40 7.26 16.91
C GLN A 85 12.09 7.86 16.39
N GLN A 86 12.05 8.30 15.13
CA GLN A 86 10.81 8.78 14.51
C GLN A 86 9.80 7.65 14.31
N TYR A 87 10.28 6.44 13.99
CA TYR A 87 9.43 5.27 13.89
C TYR A 87 8.82 4.89 15.24
N LEU A 88 9.64 4.84 16.31
CA LEU A 88 9.13 4.62 17.66
C LEU A 88 8.15 5.73 18.08
N GLY A 89 8.46 6.99 17.81
CA GLY A 89 7.61 8.14 18.16
C GLY A 89 6.22 8.07 17.51
N SER A 90 6.11 7.56 16.29
CA SER A 90 4.83 7.40 15.59
C SER A 90 4.11 6.09 15.94
N CYS A 91 4.83 4.98 16.11
CA CYS A 91 4.23 3.68 16.39
C CYS A 91 3.69 3.56 17.83
N LEU A 92 4.35 4.17 18.81
CA LEU A 92 3.97 4.08 20.21
C LEU A 92 2.57 4.65 20.50
N PRO A 93 2.21 5.88 20.07
CA PRO A 93 0.86 6.41 20.27
C PRO A 93 -0.20 5.62 19.49
N LEU A 94 0.12 5.11 18.29
CA LEU A 94 -0.83 4.26 17.55
C LEU A 94 -1.07 2.91 18.24
N SER A 95 -0.01 2.28 18.75
CA SER A 95 -0.13 1.04 19.52
C SER A 95 -0.95 1.27 20.79
N LEU A 96 -0.69 2.37 21.51
CA LEU A 96 -1.46 2.77 22.68
C LEU A 96 -2.94 2.97 22.34
N LEU A 97 -3.26 3.65 21.24
CA LEU A 97 -4.63 3.85 20.78
C LEU A 97 -5.35 2.52 20.53
N VAL A 98 -4.69 1.58 19.85
CA VAL A 98 -5.24 0.23 19.61
C VAL A 98 -5.49 -0.49 20.93
N LEU A 99 -4.54 -0.45 21.86
CA LEU A 99 -4.67 -1.07 23.17
C LEU A 99 -5.83 -0.46 23.98
N LEU A 100 -5.99 0.86 23.93
CA LEU A 100 -7.12 1.55 24.55
C LEU A 100 -8.45 1.17 23.91
N CYS A 101 -8.53 1.03 22.58
CA CYS A 101 -9.74 0.53 21.91
C CYS A 101 -10.10 -0.89 22.35
N LEU A 102 -9.12 -1.78 22.49
CA LEU A 102 -9.35 -3.13 23.02
C LEU A 102 -9.84 -3.05 24.48
N ALA A 103 -9.16 -2.27 25.32
CA ALA A 103 -9.55 -2.05 26.71
C ALA A 103 -10.97 -1.48 26.81
N GLN A 104 -11.40 -0.60 25.92
CA GLN A 104 -12.79 -0.12 25.86
C GLN A 104 -13.78 -1.27 25.63
N VAL A 105 -13.54 -2.15 24.66
CA VAL A 105 -14.42 -3.31 24.41
C VAL A 105 -14.52 -4.20 25.65
N TYR A 106 -13.40 -4.47 26.31
CA TYR A 106 -13.38 -5.28 27.52
C TYR A 106 -14.02 -4.58 28.71
N THR A 107 -13.82 -3.27 28.89
CA THR A 107 -14.45 -2.51 29.98
C THR A 107 -15.96 -2.39 29.80
N TYR A 108 -16.48 -2.29 28.58
CA TYR A 108 -17.93 -2.38 28.33
C TYR A 108 -18.50 -3.76 28.73
N ARG A 109 -17.77 -4.85 28.45
CA ARG A 109 -18.15 -6.19 28.92
C ARG A 109 -18.08 -6.30 30.44
N LEU A 110 -17.01 -5.77 31.04
CA LEU A 110 -16.79 -5.79 32.49
C LEU A 110 -17.86 -4.99 33.24
N ARG A 111 -18.27 -3.81 32.72
CA ARG A 111 -19.36 -3.02 33.28
C ARG A 111 -20.64 -3.82 33.45
N ARG A 112 -20.97 -4.68 32.48
CA ARG A 112 -22.12 -5.59 32.59
C ARG A 112 -21.93 -6.62 33.69
N ALA A 113 -20.74 -7.21 33.81
CA ALA A 113 -20.44 -8.18 34.86
C ALA A 113 -20.53 -7.55 36.26
N ILE A 114 -19.97 -6.34 36.42
CA ILE A 114 -20.05 -5.56 37.66
C ILE A 114 -21.51 -5.24 38.00
N ALA A 115 -22.30 -4.75 37.04
CA ALA A 115 -23.72 -4.47 37.26
C ALA A 115 -24.53 -5.73 37.61
N ALA A 116 -24.19 -6.88 37.03
CA ALA A 116 -24.81 -8.16 37.35
C ALA A 116 -24.50 -8.60 38.80
N TYR A 117 -23.28 -8.33 39.27
CA TYR A 117 -22.86 -8.61 40.64
C TYR A 117 -23.64 -7.76 41.66
N TYR A 118 -23.76 -6.45 41.43
CA TYR A 118 -24.45 -5.55 42.37
C TYR A 118 -25.98 -5.62 42.30
N PHE A 119 -26.58 -5.90 41.12
CA PHE A 119 -28.04 -5.88 40.93
C PHE A 119 -28.58 -7.17 40.27
N PRO A 120 -28.46 -8.34 40.94
CA PRO A 120 -28.79 -9.64 40.33
C PRO A 120 -30.27 -9.78 39.95
N LYS A 121 -31.18 -9.18 40.74
CA LYS A 121 -32.63 -9.23 40.47
C LYS A 121 -33.01 -8.53 39.15
N ARG A 122 -32.33 -7.44 38.79
CA ARG A 122 -32.59 -6.69 37.54
C ARG A 122 -31.97 -7.40 36.34
N GLU A 123 -30.75 -7.93 36.48
CA GLU A 123 -30.08 -8.66 35.40
C GLU A 123 -30.81 -9.96 35.05
N LYS A 124 -31.30 -10.73 36.05
CA LYS A 124 -32.09 -11.95 35.81
C LYS A 124 -33.35 -11.68 34.97
N LYS A 125 -34.06 -10.59 35.23
CA LYS A 125 -35.23 -10.17 34.42
C LYS A 125 -34.84 -9.87 32.97
N ARG A 126 -33.73 -9.14 32.76
CA ARG A 126 -33.22 -8.82 31.42
C ARG A 126 -32.79 -10.06 30.64
N VAL A 127 -32.08 -10.98 31.31
CA VAL A 127 -31.64 -12.25 30.72
C VAL A 127 -32.83 -13.13 30.35
N LEU A 128 -33.82 -13.27 31.23
CA LEU A 128 -35.03 -14.06 30.95
C LEU A 128 -35.83 -13.47 29.78
N TYR A 129 -35.97 -12.15 29.72
CA TYR A 129 -36.58 -11.47 28.58
C TYR A 129 -35.83 -11.73 27.27
N LEU A 130 -34.50 -11.58 27.27
CA LEU A 130 -33.67 -11.84 26.10
C LEU A 130 -33.76 -13.30 25.64
N TYR A 131 -33.76 -14.24 26.59
CA TYR A 131 -33.90 -15.66 26.32
C TYR A 131 -35.24 -15.97 25.64
N ASN A 132 -36.36 -15.50 26.21
CA ASN A 132 -37.68 -15.70 25.62
C ASN A 132 -37.80 -15.08 24.22
N LYS A 133 -37.21 -13.89 24.02
CA LYS A 133 -37.17 -13.23 22.72
C LYS A 133 -36.40 -14.05 21.68
N LEU A 134 -35.22 -14.57 22.04
CA LEU A 134 -34.41 -15.43 21.16
C LEU A 134 -35.13 -16.75 20.84
N LEU A 135 -35.79 -17.35 21.84
CA LEU A 135 -36.58 -18.57 21.64
C LEU A 135 -37.72 -18.32 20.65
N GLN A 136 -38.46 -17.23 20.82
CA GLN A 136 -39.54 -16.84 19.91
C GLN A 136 -39.04 -16.58 18.48
N GLN A 137 -37.87 -15.96 18.32
CA GLN A 137 -37.23 -15.76 17.01
C GLN A 137 -36.85 -17.10 16.34
N ARG A 138 -36.35 -18.07 17.10
CA ARG A 138 -36.02 -19.40 16.57
C ARG A 138 -37.27 -20.18 16.17
N CYS A 139 -38.31 -20.17 17.02
CA CYS A 139 -39.57 -20.81 16.70
C CYS A 139 -40.22 -20.22 15.44
N SER A 140 -40.25 -18.89 15.31
CA SER A 140 -40.81 -18.24 14.13
C SER A 140 -39.99 -18.51 12.86
N PHE A 141 -38.67 -18.58 12.96
CA PHE A 141 -37.80 -18.99 11.86
C PHE A 141 -38.08 -20.42 11.41
N ILE A 142 -38.13 -21.38 12.34
CA ILE A 142 -38.42 -22.80 12.03
C ILE A 142 -39.80 -22.95 11.41
N GLN A 143 -40.83 -22.31 11.99
CA GLN A 143 -42.18 -22.32 11.43
C GLN A 143 -42.21 -21.75 10.01
N ARG A 144 -41.46 -20.69 9.73
CA ARG A 144 -41.35 -20.12 8.38
C ARG A 144 -40.69 -21.11 7.42
N GLN A 145 -39.59 -21.74 7.83
CA GLN A 145 -38.91 -22.75 7.02
C GLN A 145 -39.79 -23.96 6.72
N GLN A 146 -40.48 -24.49 7.72
CA GLN A 146 -41.44 -25.59 7.56
C GLN A 146 -42.55 -25.22 6.58
N LYS A 147 -43.10 -24.01 6.66
CA LYS A 147 -44.10 -23.51 5.70
C LYS A 147 -43.54 -23.43 4.28
N LEU A 148 -42.28 -23.01 4.11
CA LEU A 148 -41.63 -22.99 2.79
C LEU A 148 -41.42 -24.39 2.22
N ILE A 149 -40.96 -25.34 3.03
CA ILE A 149 -40.77 -26.73 2.63
C ILE A 149 -42.11 -27.37 2.28
N ALA A 150 -43.14 -27.19 3.11
CA ALA A 150 -44.48 -27.70 2.83
C ALA A 150 -45.09 -27.09 1.55
N ARG A 151 -44.83 -25.81 1.27
CA ARG A 151 -45.21 -25.17 0.00
C ARG A 151 -44.48 -25.78 -1.19
N ARG A 152 -43.16 -26.00 -1.10
CA ARG A 152 -42.36 -26.66 -2.14
C ARG A 152 -42.81 -28.10 -2.39
N ALA A 153 -43.09 -28.86 -1.33
CA ALA A 153 -43.58 -30.24 -1.44
C ALA A 153 -44.99 -30.33 -2.06
N ARG A 154 -45.81 -29.29 -1.94
CA ARG A 154 -47.13 -29.19 -2.59
C ARG A 154 -47.04 -28.69 -4.04
N GLN A 155 -45.91 -28.12 -4.47
CA GLN A 155 -45.72 -27.80 -5.88
C GLN A 155 -45.50 -29.12 -6.62
N PRO A 156 -46.29 -29.40 -7.68
CA PRO A 156 -46.05 -30.58 -8.51
C PRO A 156 -44.62 -30.49 -9.09
N PRO A 157 -43.94 -31.63 -9.35
CA PRO A 157 -42.63 -31.60 -10.00
C PRO A 157 -42.78 -30.80 -11.29
N THR A 158 -42.14 -29.63 -11.33
CA THR A 158 -42.12 -28.79 -12.52
C THR A 158 -41.38 -29.58 -13.59
N LEU A 159 -42.16 -30.21 -14.46
CA LEU A 159 -41.73 -31.14 -15.52
C LEU A 159 -40.68 -30.54 -16.48
N GLY A 160 -40.42 -29.22 -16.40
CA GLY A 160 -39.49 -28.50 -17.27
C GLY A 160 -38.07 -28.29 -16.75
N VAL A 161 -37.75 -28.54 -15.47
CA VAL A 161 -36.38 -28.30 -14.92
C VAL A 161 -35.50 -29.55 -14.93
N SER A 162 -36.12 -30.72 -15.11
CA SER A 162 -35.43 -32.03 -15.11
C SER A 162 -34.41 -32.17 -16.24
N VAL A 163 -34.72 -31.68 -17.46
CA VAL A 163 -33.85 -31.92 -18.62
C VAL A 163 -32.55 -31.11 -18.55
N LEU A 164 -32.59 -29.89 -18.01
CA LEU A 164 -31.41 -29.01 -17.96
C LEU A 164 -30.45 -29.41 -16.82
N GLU A 165 -30.98 -29.81 -15.65
CA GLU A 165 -30.15 -30.35 -14.56
C GLU A 165 -29.60 -31.75 -14.87
N TRP A 166 -30.37 -32.59 -15.59
CA TRP A 166 -29.92 -33.92 -16.02
C TRP A 166 -28.82 -33.83 -17.10
N CYS A 167 -28.91 -32.89 -18.04
CA CYS A 167 -27.84 -32.63 -19.01
C CYS A 167 -26.55 -32.13 -18.34
N CYS A 168 -26.64 -31.26 -17.32
CA CYS A 168 -25.47 -30.75 -16.62
C CYS A 168 -24.79 -31.77 -15.69
N GLN A 169 -25.51 -32.78 -15.18
CA GLN A 169 -24.90 -33.87 -14.38
C GLN A 169 -24.32 -35.01 -15.23
N ARG A 170 -24.64 -35.07 -16.54
CA ARG A 170 -24.24 -36.18 -17.44
C ARG A 170 -23.07 -35.83 -18.36
N TRP A 171 -22.55 -34.61 -18.31
CA TRP A 171 -21.32 -34.23 -19.03
C TRP A 171 -20.13 -34.16 -18.04
N PRO A 172 -19.00 -34.81 -18.36
CA PRO A 172 -17.81 -34.83 -17.50
C PRO A 172 -17.12 -33.45 -17.42
#